data_AF-A0A968IQ64-F1
#
_entry.id   AF-A0A968IQ64-F1
#
_cell.length_a   1.000
_cell.length_b   1.000
_cell.length_c   1.000
_cell.angle_alpha   90.00
_cell.angle_beta   90.00
_cell.angle_gamma   90.00
#
_symmetry.space_group_name_H-M   'P 1'
#
loop_
_entity.id
_entity.type
_entity.pdbx_description
1 polymer ?
#
loop_
_entity_poly.entity_id
_entity_poly.type
_entity_poly.pdbx_seq_one_letter_code
_entity_poly.pdbx_strand_id
1 'polypeptide(L)'
;MLSKFFSLRILSIFIAVVVMFLVITARVAKSSEEIDMSQLSCQEFLEMDRMPRVMSIVWYNGFAAQKRGSFVFTPDRDNLSEQQDSLTNACETSGNGLVVQQLPTIFSY
;
A
#
# COMPACT_ATOMS: atom_id res chain seq x y z
N MET A 1 14.30 -52.24 -2.62
CA MET A 1 13.10 -51.36 -2.56
C MET A 1 13.22 -50.21 -1.55
N LEU A 2 13.98 -50.33 -0.45
CA LEU A 2 14.16 -49.24 0.53
C LEU A 2 14.85 -47.97 0.00
N SER A 3 15.85 -48.09 -0.89
CA SER A 3 16.58 -46.94 -1.45
C SER A 3 15.69 -45.98 -2.24
N LYS A 4 14.70 -46.49 -2.99
CA LYS A 4 13.73 -45.66 -3.75
C LYS A 4 12.77 -44.89 -2.82
N PHE A 5 12.41 -45.48 -1.68
CA PHE A 5 11.56 -44.84 -0.67
C PHE A 5 12.26 -43.70 0.05
N PHE A 6 13.56 -43.86 0.33
CA PHE A 6 14.37 -42.81 0.95
C PHE A 6 14.58 -41.61 0.02
N SER A 7 14.85 -41.85 -1.27
CA SER A 7 14.98 -40.78 -2.26
C SER A 7 13.69 -39.98 -2.48
N LEU A 8 12.52 -40.63 -2.45
CA LEU A 8 11.23 -39.94 -2.62
C LEU A 8 10.92 -39.00 -1.44
N ARG A 9 11.22 -39.42 -0.20
CA ARG A 9 10.98 -38.62 1.01
C ARG A 9 11.91 -37.41 1.09
N ILE A 10 13.16 -37.55 0.68
CA ILE A 10 14.11 -36.44 0.62
C ILE A 10 13.66 -35.42 -0.42
N LEU A 11 13.19 -35.88 -1.59
CA LEU A 11 12.67 -35.01 -2.64
C LEU A 11 11.44 -34.21 -2.17
N SER A 12 10.49 -34.84 -1.48
CA SER A 12 9.29 -34.14 -0.99
C SER A 12 9.62 -33.07 0.07
N ILE A 13 10.57 -33.35 0.95
CA ILE A 13 11.03 -32.39 1.96
C ILE A 13 11.72 -31.21 1.28
N PHE A 14 12.55 -31.48 0.26
CA PHE A 14 13.23 -30.43 -0.49
C PHE A 14 12.25 -29.49 -1.21
N ILE A 15 11.20 -30.04 -1.84
CA ILE A 15 10.15 -29.25 -2.48
C ILE A 15 9.42 -28.37 -1.45
N ALA A 16 9.06 -28.91 -0.29
CA ALA A 16 8.37 -28.16 0.75
C ALA A 16 9.22 -26.98 1.27
N VAL A 17 10.52 -27.19 1.47
CA VAL A 17 11.45 -26.14 1.90
C VAL A 17 11.58 -25.06 0.83
N VAL A 18 11.72 -25.42 -0.44
CA VAL A 18 11.80 -24.46 -1.56
C VAL A 18 10.51 -23.64 -1.66
N VAL A 19 9.34 -24.27 -1.55
CA VAL A 19 8.04 -23.57 -1.57
C VAL A 19 7.92 -22.61 -0.39
N MET A 20 8.31 -23.03 0.81
CA MET A 20 8.30 -22.15 1.99
C MET A 20 9.23 -20.94 1.80
N PHE A 21 10.43 -21.15 1.24
CA PHE A 21 11.39 -20.09 0.98
C PHE A 21 10.90 -19.10 -0.09
N LEU A 22 10.24 -19.59 -1.14
CA LEU A 22 9.62 -18.76 -2.18
C LEU A 22 8.50 -17.89 -1.60
N VAL A 23 7.66 -18.45 -0.72
CA VAL A 23 6.59 -17.68 -0.06
C VAL A 23 7.14 -16.58 0.83
N ILE A 24 8.20 -16.86 1.59
CA ILE A 24 8.83 -15.87 2.49
C ILE A 24 9.48 -14.75 1.67
N THR A 25 10.26 -15.10 0.64
CA THR A 25 10.95 -14.11 -0.20
C THR A 25 9.99 -13.23 -1.00
N ALA A 26 8.87 -13.77 -1.50
CA ALA A 26 7.84 -12.98 -2.18
C ALA A 26 7.17 -11.94 -1.25
N ARG A 27 6.96 -12.29 0.03
CA ARG A 27 6.39 -11.35 1.02
C ARG A 27 7.38 -10.26 1.42
N VAL A 28 8.67 -10.58 1.51
CA VAL A 28 9.72 -9.61 1.86
C VAL A 28 10.04 -8.67 0.71
N ALA A 29 10.02 -9.14 -0.54
CA ALA A 29 10.21 -8.29 -1.72
C ALA A 29 9.15 -7.18 -1.81
N LYS A 30 7.89 -7.49 -1.46
CA LYS A 30 6.80 -6.50 -1.40
C LYS A 30 6.99 -5.42 -0.32
N SER A 31 7.86 -5.66 0.68
CA SER A 31 8.12 -4.74 1.79
C SER A 31 9.18 -3.68 1.46
N SER A 32 9.93 -3.82 0.37
CA SER A 32 11.02 -2.92 0.00
C SER A 32 10.75 -2.12 -1.28
N GLU A 33 9.59 -2.31 -1.91
CA GLU A 33 9.17 -1.45 -3.01
C GLU A 33 8.81 -0.08 -2.44
N GLU A 34 9.51 0.94 -2.94
CA GLU A 34 9.17 2.33 -2.67
C GLU A 34 7.77 2.58 -3.24
N ILE A 35 6.77 2.76 -2.36
CA ILE A 35 5.39 2.94 -2.79
C ILE A 35 5.29 4.32 -3.46
N ASP A 36 5.12 4.34 -4.77
CA ASP A 36 4.78 5.55 -5.49
C ASP A 36 3.33 5.95 -5.14
N MET A 37 3.21 6.88 -4.19
CA MET A 37 1.93 7.41 -3.71
C MET A 37 1.09 8.04 -4.83
N SER A 38 1.69 8.42 -5.96
CA SER A 38 0.97 8.96 -7.12
C SER A 38 0.23 7.90 -7.93
N GLN A 39 0.65 6.64 -7.83
CA GLN A 39 0.07 5.48 -8.54
C GLN A 39 -0.75 4.59 -7.61
N LEU A 40 -0.91 4.97 -6.35
CA LEU A 40 -1.67 4.18 -5.38
C LEU A 40 -3.15 4.08 -5.82
N SER A 41 -3.65 2.85 -5.93
CA SER A 41 -5.06 2.61 -6.21
C SER A 41 -5.92 2.83 -4.96
N CYS A 42 -7.19 3.16 -5.16
CA CYS A 42 -8.13 3.29 -4.06
C CYS A 42 -8.33 1.96 -3.31
N GLN A 43 -8.24 0.82 -3.99
CA GLN A 43 -8.27 -0.48 -3.34
C GLN A 43 -7.07 -0.69 -2.40
N GLU A 44 -5.85 -0.41 -2.87
CA GLU A 44 -4.65 -0.52 -2.03
C GLU A 44 -4.73 0.43 -0.83
N PHE A 45 -5.24 1.65 -1.01
CA PHE A 45 -5.45 2.60 0.07
C PHE A 45 -6.41 2.08 1.15
N LEU A 46 -7.53 1.47 0.74
CA LEU A 46 -8.52 0.90 1.65
C LEU A 46 -8.00 -0.33 2.41
N GLU A 47 -7.10 -1.09 1.79
CA GLU A 47 -6.45 -2.28 2.38
C GLU A 47 -5.26 -1.93 3.29
N MET A 48 -4.75 -0.69 3.28
CA MET A 48 -3.63 -0.27 4.13
C MET A 48 -3.95 -0.31 5.62
N ASP A 49 -2.95 -0.70 6.43
CA ASP A 49 -2.98 -0.52 7.87
C ASP A 49 -3.13 0.95 8.28
N ARG A 50 -3.60 1.19 9.52
CA ARG A 50 -3.88 2.53 10.04
C ARG A 50 -2.72 3.50 9.89
N MET A 51 -1.49 3.09 10.24
CA MET A 51 -0.33 3.98 10.24
C MET A 51 0.11 4.38 8.81
N PRO A 52 0.31 3.44 7.86
CA PRO A 52 0.54 3.78 6.45
C PRO A 52 -0.56 4.68 5.86
N ARG A 53 -1.82 4.42 6.20
CA ARG A 53 -2.95 5.24 5.75
C ARG A 53 -2.83 6.68 6.21
N VAL A 54 -2.58 6.93 7.49
CA VAL A 54 -2.35 8.29 8.01
C VAL A 54 -1.14 8.96 7.36
N MET A 55 -0.04 8.22 7.18
CA MET A 55 1.16 8.76 6.51
C MET A 55 0.89 9.15 5.05
N SER A 56 0.04 8.40 4.34
CA SER A 56 -0.36 8.76 2.98
C SER A 56 -1.14 10.08 2.95
N ILE A 57 -2.01 10.35 3.94
CA ILE A 57 -2.72 11.64 4.06
C ILE A 57 -1.73 12.80 4.20
N VAL A 58 -0.69 12.64 5.02
CA VAL A 58 0.37 13.65 5.17
C VAL A 58 1.07 13.90 3.83
N TRP A 59 1.38 12.84 3.08
CA TRP A 59 1.97 12.96 1.75
C TRP A 59 1.04 13.69 0.78
N TYR A 60 -0.26 13.34 0.76
CA TYR A 60 -1.25 13.97 -0.13
C TYR A 60 -1.48 15.45 0.17
N ASN A 61 -1.39 15.86 1.44
CA ASN A 61 -1.40 17.29 1.77
C ASN A 61 -0.17 18.01 1.20
N GLY A 62 1.01 17.39 1.27
CA GLY A 62 2.23 17.92 0.66
C GLY A 62 2.10 18.05 -0.87
N PHE A 63 1.56 17.02 -1.51
CA PHE A 63 1.26 17.02 -2.95
C PHE A 63 0.28 18.15 -3.33
N ALA A 64 -0.81 18.31 -2.57
CA ALA A 64 -1.77 19.38 -2.78
C ALA A 64 -1.15 20.78 -2.56
N ALA A 65 -0.32 20.95 -1.53
CA ALA A 65 0.38 22.20 -1.27
C ALA A 65 1.31 22.57 -2.44
N GLN A 66 2.06 21.58 -2.96
CA GLN A 66 2.89 21.75 -4.16
C GLN A 66 2.06 22.17 -5.38
N LYS A 67 0.90 21.55 -5.60
CA LYS A 67 -0.01 21.90 -6.71
C LYS A 67 -0.56 23.33 -6.61
N ARG A 68 -0.79 23.83 -5.39
CA ARG A 68 -1.18 25.24 -5.15
C ARG A 68 -0.02 26.23 -5.25
N GLY A 69 1.22 25.76 -5.44
CA GLY A 69 2.42 26.62 -5.41
C GLY A 69 2.85 27.03 -3.99
N SER A 70 2.36 26.36 -2.94
CA SER A 70 2.81 26.58 -1.57
C SER A 70 4.02 25.71 -1.27
N PHE A 71 5.16 26.35 -0.95
CA PHE A 71 6.38 25.66 -0.55
C PHE A 71 6.42 25.31 0.94
N VAL A 72 5.50 25.88 1.73
CA VAL A 72 5.35 25.60 3.16
C VAL A 72 4.20 24.62 3.32
N PHE A 73 4.52 23.44 3.84
CA PHE A 73 3.56 22.42 4.22
C PHE A 73 3.51 22.36 5.75
N THR A 74 2.35 22.66 6.32
CA THR A 74 2.05 22.38 7.72
C THR A 74 0.75 21.58 7.71
N PRO A 75 0.81 20.25 7.96
CA PRO A 75 -0.41 19.45 8.00
C PRO A 75 -1.30 19.98 9.12
N ASP A 76 -2.55 20.28 8.76
CA ASP A 76 -3.59 20.60 9.73
C ASP A 76 -3.92 19.33 10.50
N ARG A 77 -3.28 19.18 11.66
CA ARG A 77 -3.39 17.97 12.49
C ARG A 77 -4.81 17.68 12.92
N ASP A 78 -5.62 18.72 13.09
CA ASP A 78 -6.99 18.59 13.57
C ASP A 78 -7.91 18.08 12.45
N ASN A 79 -7.53 18.30 11.19
CA ASN A 79 -8.28 17.91 10.01
C ASN A 79 -7.80 16.58 9.38
N LEU A 80 -6.69 15.98 9.85
CA LEU A 80 -6.18 14.73 9.28
C LEU A 80 -7.20 13.58 9.33
N SER A 81 -8.02 13.52 10.39
CA SER A 81 -9.05 12.47 10.50
C SER A 81 -10.20 12.68 9.51
N GLU A 82 -10.68 13.91 9.36
CA GLU A 82 -11.76 14.25 8.43
C GLU A 82 -11.32 14.07 6.97
N GLN A 83 -10.07 14.44 6.65
CA GLN A 83 -9.47 14.16 5.34
C GLN A 83 -9.33 12.66 5.07
N GLN A 84 -8.94 11.88 6.08
CA GLN A 84 -8.86 10.43 5.96
C GLN A 84 -10.24 9.81 5.69
N ASP A 85 -11.26 10.23 6.43
CA ASP A 85 -12.64 9.74 6.28
C ASP A 85 -13.21 10.14 4.92
N SER A 86 -13.00 11.39 4.50
CA SER A 86 -13.40 11.89 3.19
C SER A 86 -12.75 11.12 2.04
N LEU A 87 -11.43 10.83 2.16
CA LEU A 87 -10.71 10.05 1.16
C LEU A 87 -11.15 8.58 1.13
N THR A 88 -11.45 8.01 2.30
CA THR A 88 -11.99 6.66 2.41
C THR A 88 -13.33 6.56 1.67
N ASN A 89 -14.27 7.47 1.95
CA ASN A 89 -15.58 7.52 1.29
C ASN A 89 -15.46 7.75 -0.23
N ALA A 90 -14.56 8.63 -0.67
CA ALA A 90 -14.31 8.84 -2.09
C ALA A 90 -13.74 7.58 -2.76
N CYS A 91 -12.82 6.89 -2.10
CA CYS A 91 -12.24 5.66 -2.64
C CYS A 91 -13.23 4.50 -2.71
N GLU A 92 -14.11 4.35 -1.71
CA GLU A 92 -15.18 3.35 -1.72
C GLU A 92 -16.14 3.50 -2.90
N THR A 93 -16.35 4.72 -3.39
CA THR A 93 -17.25 5.03 -4.52
C THR A 93 -16.55 5.06 -5.88
N SER A 94 -15.22 5.15 -5.91
CA SER A 94 -14.44 5.31 -7.14
C SER A 94 -14.07 4.01 -7.88
N GLY A 95 -14.33 2.84 -7.28
CA GLY A 95 -13.91 1.55 -7.83
C GLY A 95 -12.39 1.41 -7.92
N ASN A 96 -11.87 0.94 -9.06
CA ASN A 96 -10.43 0.74 -9.30
C ASN A 96 -9.68 2.05 -9.70
N GLY A 97 -10.19 3.21 -9.28
CA GLY A 97 -9.55 4.50 -9.54
C GLY A 97 -8.25 4.70 -8.77
N LEU A 98 -7.45 5.69 -9.19
CA LEU A 98 -6.27 6.12 -8.44
C LEU A 98 -6.66 7.10 -7.34
N VAL A 99 -5.97 7.03 -6.20
CA VAL A 99 -6.16 7.94 -5.06
C VAL A 99 -5.98 9.40 -5.48
N VAL A 100 -4.97 9.68 -6.31
CA VAL A 100 -4.67 11.04 -6.80
C VAL A 100 -5.82 11.70 -7.54
N GLN A 101 -6.70 10.91 -8.16
CA GLN A 101 -7.87 11.43 -8.89
C GLN A 101 -8.97 11.92 -7.94
N GLN A 102 -8.96 11.46 -6.69
CA GLN A 102 -9.91 11.86 -5.64
C GLN A 102 -9.41 13.09 -4.87
N LEU A 103 -8.12 13.43 -4.93
CA LEU A 103 -7.55 14.50 -4.13
C LEU A 103 -8.11 15.91 -4.43
N PRO A 104 -8.44 16.31 -5.67
CA PRO A 104 -8.97 17.65 -5.93
C PRO A 104 -10.28 17.93 -5.19
N THR A 105 -11.14 16.92 -5.01
CA THR A 105 -12.43 17.09 -4.31
C THR A 105 -12.29 17.20 -2.80
N ILE A 106 -11.21 16.64 -2.24
CA ILE A 106 -10.97 16.60 -0.78
C ILE A 106 -10.08 17.74 -0.34
N PHE A 107 -9.04 18.03 -1.13
CA PHE A 107 -8.05 19.03 -0.79
C PHE A 107 -8.33 20.37 -1.46
N SER A 108 -9.17 20.49 -2.50
CA SER A 108 -9.45 21.77 -3.16
C SER A 108 -8.17 22.46 -3.69
N TYR A 109 -7.62 21.94 -4.78
CA TYR A 109 -6.54 22.56 -5.55
C TYR A 109 -6.77 22.40 -7.05
#